data_AF-A0A0C3RLQ2-F1
#
_entry.id   AF-A0A0C3RLQ2-F1
#
_cell.length_a   1.000
_cell.length_b   1.000
_cell.length_c   1.000
_cell.angle_alpha   90.00
_cell.angle_beta   90.00
_cell.angle_gamma   90.00
#
_symmetry.space_group_name_H-M   'P 1'
#
loop_
_entity.id
_entity.type
_entity.pdbx_description
1 polymer ?
#
loop_
_entity_poly.entity_id
_entity_poly.type
_entity_poly.pdbx_seq_one_letter_code
_entity_poly.pdbx_strand_id
1 'polypeptide(L)'
;LELLMTGRGQLRVKEIPIHFHNRLHGTSKLSLSHHLTYLRQLIILAGGTVSFYTASRFAMVGLLGVFIDVLIFQWMTGQGISLATAHISSFLAAASFNYTLNTKWSFRLHHSGHLRWGQFSRFLIVGIFAMLLRGAVLAWLIYTWNMPTEWA
;
A
#
# COMPACT_ATOMS: atom_id res chain seq x y z
N LEU A 1 22.09 -9.17 6.38
CA LEU A 1 20.62 -9.25 6.16
C LEU A 1 20.22 -10.55 5.45
N GLU A 2 20.84 -10.94 4.33
CA GLU A 2 20.53 -12.21 3.64
C GLU A 2 20.69 -13.48 4.50
N LEU A 3 21.74 -13.55 5.33
CA LEU A 3 21.94 -14.64 6.29
C LEU A 3 20.80 -14.76 7.33
N LEU A 4 20.25 -13.62 7.76
CA LEU A 4 19.14 -13.58 8.73
C LEU A 4 17.83 -14.10 8.11
N MET A 5 17.58 -13.76 6.84
CA MET A 5 16.40 -14.23 6.11
C MET A 5 16.50 -15.72 5.74
N THR A 6 17.68 -16.18 5.35
CA THR A 6 17.92 -17.60 5.01
C THR A 6 17.72 -18.49 6.24
N GLY A 7 18.07 -17.99 7.43
CA GLY A 7 17.91 -18.71 8.69
C GLY A 7 16.47 -18.94 9.17
N ARG A 8 15.43 -18.40 8.49
CA ARG A 8 13.99 -18.59 8.79
C ARG A 8 13.63 -18.61 10.30
N GLY A 9 14.27 -17.76 11.10
CA GLY A 9 14.01 -17.66 12.54
C GLY A 9 14.62 -18.77 13.42
N GLN A 10 15.44 -19.67 12.87
CA GLN A 10 16.18 -20.69 13.63
C GLN A 10 17.53 -20.18 14.16
N LEU A 11 17.98 -19.00 13.71
CA LEU A 11 19.22 -18.39 14.15
C LEU A 11 18.97 -17.52 15.39
N ARG A 12 19.71 -17.78 16.47
CA ARG A 12 19.69 -16.95 17.66
C ARG A 12 20.64 -15.76 17.44
N VAL A 13 20.06 -14.59 17.21
CA VAL A 13 20.79 -13.38 16.84
C VAL A 13 20.86 -12.45 18.05
N LYS A 14 22.05 -11.92 18.32
CA LYS A 14 22.25 -10.88 19.34
C LYS A 14 23.07 -9.76 18.69
N GLU A 15 22.54 -8.55 18.72
CA GLU A 15 23.28 -7.37 18.29
C GLU A 15 24.27 -6.98 19.38
N ILE A 16 25.55 -6.91 19.02
CA ILE A 16 26.63 -6.49 19.92
C ILE A 16 26.96 -5.05 19.57
N PRO A 17 26.89 -4.10 20.52
CA PRO A 17 27.20 -2.71 20.24
C PRO A 17 28.68 -2.57 19.88
N ILE A 18 28.95 -1.86 18.78
CA ILE A 18 30.30 -1.51 18.34
C ILE A 18 30.41 0.00 18.19
N HIS A 19 31.58 0.55 18.50
CA HIS A 19 31.89 1.95 18.23
C HIS A 19 32.45 2.08 16.81
N PHE A 20 31.68 2.72 15.94
CA PHE A 20 32.16 3.09 14.60
C PHE A 20 33.13 4.26 14.72
N HIS A 21 34.41 4.01 14.39
CA HIS A 21 35.41 5.07 14.32
C HIS A 21 35.31 5.83 13.00
N ASN A 22 35.45 7.16 13.07
CA ASN A 22 35.47 8.01 11.89
C ASN A 22 36.72 7.74 11.05
N ARG A 23 36.54 7.62 9.75
CA ARG A 23 37.62 7.44 8.79
C ARG A 23 38.35 8.78 8.63
N LEU A 24 39.64 8.85 8.98
CA LEU A 24 40.42 10.09 8.92
C LEU A 24 41.06 10.34 7.53
N HIS A 25 41.19 9.31 6.67
CA HIS A 25 41.80 9.44 5.34
C HIS A 25 41.10 8.55 4.30
N GLY A 26 41.02 9.05 3.06
CA GLY A 26 40.45 8.37 1.88
C GLY A 26 39.05 8.87 1.50
N THR A 27 38.75 8.94 0.20
CA THR A 27 37.41 9.27 -0.30
C THR A 27 36.45 8.09 -0.11
N SER A 28 35.17 8.39 0.15
CA SER A 28 34.13 7.38 0.28
C SER A 28 34.01 6.56 -1.01
N LYS A 29 34.31 5.26 -0.95
CA LYS A 29 34.13 4.32 -2.07
C LYS A 29 32.65 3.98 -2.35
N LEU A 30 31.74 4.48 -1.51
CA LEU A 30 30.30 4.31 -1.67
C LEU A 30 29.76 5.37 -2.65
N SER A 31 29.83 5.06 -3.93
CA SER A 31 29.11 5.77 -4.98
C SER A 31 27.58 5.61 -4.78
N LEU A 32 26.79 6.62 -5.17
CA LEU A 32 25.31 6.59 -5.21
C LEU A 32 24.73 5.31 -5.87
N SER A 33 25.47 4.73 -6.81
CA SER A 33 25.12 3.45 -7.46
C SER A 33 24.99 2.29 -6.45
N HIS A 34 25.77 2.29 -5.37
CA HIS A 34 25.69 1.29 -4.31
C HIS A 34 24.47 1.51 -3.41
N HIS A 35 24.04 2.76 -3.20
CA HIS A 35 22.80 3.05 -2.47
C HIS A 35 21.57 2.54 -3.21
N LEU A 36 21.52 2.72 -4.54
CA LEU A 36 20.44 2.12 -5.37
C LEU A 36 20.47 0.59 -5.35
N THR A 37 21.66 -0.02 -5.39
CA THR A 37 21.79 -1.48 -5.30
C THR A 37 21.30 -2.00 -3.96
N TYR A 38 21.65 -1.31 -2.88
CA TYR A 38 21.15 -1.62 -1.53
C TYR A 38 19.64 -1.46 -1.43
N LEU A 39 19.06 -0.38 -1.98
CA LEU A 39 17.60 -0.17 -2.03
C LEU A 39 16.90 -1.29 -2.81
N ARG A 40 17.43 -1.70 -3.96
CA ARG A 40 16.89 -2.81 -4.76
C ARG A 40 16.91 -4.11 -3.95
N GLN A 41 18.00 -4.38 -3.24
CA GLN A 41 18.11 -5.54 -2.38
C GLN A 41 17.11 -5.46 -1.21
N LEU A 42 16.94 -4.29 -0.61
CA LEU A 42 15.96 -4.05 0.46
C LEU A 42 14.52 -4.28 -0.03
N ILE A 43 14.19 -3.87 -1.25
CA ILE A 43 12.88 -4.14 -1.89
C ILE A 43 12.69 -5.66 -2.06
N ILE A 44 13.70 -6.37 -2.56
CA ILE A 44 13.65 -7.84 -2.72
C ILE A 44 13.46 -8.52 -1.35
N LEU A 45 14.22 -8.10 -0.34
CA LEU A 45 14.16 -8.65 1.02
C LEU A 45 12.83 -8.32 1.74
N ALA A 46 12.24 -7.16 1.49
CA ALA A 46 10.95 -6.75 2.06
C ALA A 46 9.75 -7.52 1.46
N GLY A 47 9.99 -8.48 0.56
CA GLY A 47 8.94 -9.22 -0.14
C GLY A 47 8.49 -8.56 -1.44
N GLY A 48 9.25 -7.61 -1.98
CA GLY A 48 9.03 -6.96 -3.28
C GLY A 48 9.16 -7.90 -4.48
N THR A 49 9.52 -9.17 -4.26
CA THR A 49 9.27 -10.27 -5.20
C THR A 49 7.79 -10.71 -5.18
N VAL A 50 6.85 -9.77 -5.00
CA VAL A 50 5.46 -10.04 -5.33
C VAL A 50 5.47 -10.37 -6.81
N SER A 51 5.11 -11.60 -7.17
CA SER A 51 5.07 -12.03 -8.56
C SER A 51 4.33 -10.98 -9.38
N PHE A 52 4.87 -10.59 -10.54
CA PHE A 52 4.21 -9.67 -11.50
C PHE A 52 2.73 -10.03 -11.68
N TYR A 53 2.42 -11.33 -11.62
CA TYR A 53 1.07 -11.87 -11.67
C TYR A 53 0.17 -11.42 -10.51
N THR A 54 0.66 -11.47 -9.28
CA THR A 54 -0.07 -11.04 -8.08
C THR A 54 -0.23 -9.52 -8.06
N ALA A 55 0.81 -8.77 -8.47
CA ALA A 55 0.74 -7.32 -8.58
C ALA A 55 -0.29 -6.87 -9.64
N SER A 56 -0.33 -7.53 -10.80
CA SER A 56 -1.31 -7.26 -11.85
C SER A 56 -2.75 -7.56 -11.42
N ARG A 57 -2.98 -8.70 -10.76
CA ARG A 57 -4.31 -9.02 -10.19
C ARG A 57 -4.73 -8.01 -9.13
N PHE A 58 -3.83 -7.61 -8.24
CA PHE A 58 -4.10 -6.56 -7.25
C PHE A 58 -4.48 -5.24 -7.92
N ALA A 59 -3.75 -4.82 -8.95
CA ALA A 59 -4.06 -3.62 -9.72
C ALA A 59 -5.43 -3.71 -10.42
N MET A 60 -5.75 -4.85 -11.06
CA MET A 60 -7.06 -5.06 -11.70
C MET A 60 -8.21 -5.03 -10.70
N VAL A 61 -8.07 -5.70 -9.55
CA VAL A 61 -9.08 -5.67 -8.47
C VAL A 61 -9.24 -4.26 -7.92
N GLY A 62 -8.13 -3.54 -7.76
CA GLY A 62 -8.11 -2.13 -7.36
C GLY A 62 -8.91 -1.25 -8.32
N LEU A 63 -8.63 -1.34 -9.63
CA LEU A 63 -9.35 -0.61 -10.68
C LEU A 63 -10.85 -0.94 -10.68
N LEU A 64 -11.19 -2.21 -10.54
CA LEU A 64 -12.60 -2.63 -10.53
C LEU A 64 -13.33 -2.12 -9.28
N GLY A 65 -12.65 -2.03 -8.15
CA GLY A 65 -13.22 -1.40 -6.96
C GLY A 65 -13.40 0.11 -7.08
N VAL A 66 -12.49 0.82 -7.76
CA VAL A 66 -12.68 2.26 -8.09
C VAL A 66 -13.91 2.44 -8.98
N PHE A 67 -14.09 1.57 -9.97
CA PHE A 67 -15.25 1.62 -10.85
C PHE A 67 -16.56 1.42 -10.09
N ILE A 68 -16.59 0.47 -9.14
CA ILE A 68 -17.76 0.23 -8.27
C ILE A 68 -18.03 1.41 -7.35
N ASP A 69 -16.98 2.01 -6.77
CA ASP A 69 -17.09 3.20 -5.91
C ASP A 69 -17.80 4.33 -6.65
N VAL A 70 -17.33 4.67 -7.85
CA VAL A 70 -17.91 5.73 -8.68
C VAL A 70 -19.36 5.43 -9.08
N LEU A 71 -19.67 4.18 -9.45
CA LEU A 71 -21.04 3.79 -9.80
C LEU A 71 -22.01 3.93 -8.62
N ILE A 72 -21.62 3.45 -7.43
CA ILE A 72 -22.46 3.55 -6.22
C ILE A 72 -22.62 5.00 -5.81
N PHE A 73 -21.54 5.79 -5.88
CA PHE A 73 -21.57 7.22 -5.59
C PHE A 73 -22.55 7.94 -6.53
N GLN A 74 -22.42 7.76 -7.84
CA GLN A 74 -23.30 8.37 -8.84
C GLN A 74 -24.77 7.96 -8.65
N TRP A 75 -25.03 6.68 -8.38
CA TRP A 75 -26.38 6.21 -8.07
C TRP A 75 -26.96 6.96 -6.86
N MET A 76 -26.23 7.01 -5.74
CA MET A 76 -26.73 7.62 -4.50
C MET A 76 -26.93 9.14 -4.64
N THR A 77 -26.01 9.83 -5.30
CA THR A 77 -26.17 11.27 -5.59
C THR A 77 -27.36 11.51 -6.52
N GLY A 78 -27.62 10.61 -7.48
CA GLY A 78 -28.81 10.67 -8.34
C GLY A 78 -30.14 10.49 -7.59
N GLN A 79 -30.14 9.88 -6.40
CA GLN A 79 -31.31 9.78 -5.52
C GLN A 79 -31.46 10.97 -4.56
N GLY A 80 -30.63 12.01 -4.67
CA GLY A 80 -30.71 13.20 -3.80
C GLY A 80 -30.15 12.96 -2.39
N ILE A 81 -29.38 11.90 -2.18
CA ILE A 81 -28.73 11.62 -0.90
C ILE A 81 -27.58 12.63 -0.70
N SER A 82 -27.38 13.09 0.54
CA SER A 82 -26.29 14.01 0.89
C SER A 82 -24.93 13.50 0.40
N LEU A 83 -24.11 14.39 -0.18
CA LEU A 83 -22.79 14.05 -0.72
C LEU A 83 -21.91 13.32 0.29
N ALA A 84 -21.95 13.75 1.56
CA ALA A 84 -21.13 13.15 2.61
C ALA A 84 -21.52 11.68 2.87
N THR A 85 -22.82 11.38 2.95
CA THR A 85 -23.28 10.02 3.20
C THR A 85 -23.11 9.13 1.96
N ALA A 86 -23.30 9.67 0.75
CA ALA A 86 -23.02 8.98 -0.50
C ALA A 86 -21.54 8.60 -0.63
N HIS A 87 -20.62 9.51 -0.28
CA HIS A 87 -19.18 9.25 -0.34
C HIS A 87 -18.72 8.19 0.69
N ILE A 88 -19.22 8.24 1.92
CA ILE A 88 -18.81 7.28 2.96
C ILE A 88 -19.31 5.86 2.62
N SER A 89 -20.56 5.75 2.17
CA SER A 89 -21.19 4.46 1.87
C SER A 89 -20.66 3.80 0.60
N SER A 90 -20.44 4.57 -0.48
CA SER A 90 -19.77 4.10 -1.69
C SER A 90 -18.38 3.56 -1.38
N PHE A 91 -17.58 4.32 -0.64
CA PHE A 91 -16.25 3.91 -0.23
C PHE A 91 -16.26 2.62 0.59
N LEU A 92 -17.18 2.49 1.54
CA LEU A 92 -17.31 1.31 2.38
C LEU A 92 -17.68 0.06 1.55
N ALA A 93 -18.60 0.21 0.59
CA ALA A 93 -19.00 -0.86 -0.31
C ALA A 93 -17.84 -1.27 -1.24
N ALA A 94 -17.15 -0.29 -1.84
CA ALA A 94 -16.00 -0.51 -2.68
C ALA A 94 -14.85 -1.18 -1.94
N ALA A 95 -14.54 -0.74 -0.71
CA ALA A 95 -13.51 -1.33 0.14
C ALA A 95 -13.84 -2.79 0.52
N SER A 96 -15.10 -3.07 0.83
CA SER A 96 -15.59 -4.43 1.14
C SER A 96 -15.47 -5.37 -0.06
N PHE A 97 -15.82 -4.87 -1.23
CA PHE A 97 -15.68 -5.59 -2.49
C PHE A 97 -14.20 -5.85 -2.84
N ASN A 98 -13.36 -4.81 -2.73
CA ASN A 98 -11.91 -4.90 -2.94
C ASN A 98 -11.28 -5.94 -2.01
N TYR A 99 -11.64 -5.94 -0.73
CA TYR A 99 -11.12 -6.89 0.24
C TYR A 99 -11.54 -8.33 -0.09
N THR A 100 -12.81 -8.52 -0.46
CA THR A 100 -13.36 -9.84 -0.79
C THR A 100 -12.66 -10.43 -2.02
N LEU A 101 -12.46 -9.64 -3.07
CA LEU A 101 -11.75 -10.07 -4.27
C LEU A 101 -10.26 -10.25 -4.05
N ASN A 102 -9.60 -9.37 -3.30
CA ASN A 102 -8.19 -9.55 -2.99
C ASN A 102 -7.95 -10.83 -2.17
N THR A 103 -8.80 -11.10 -1.18
CA THR A 103 -8.72 -12.33 -0.37
C THR A 103 -9.02 -13.57 -1.21
N LYS A 104 -10.07 -13.54 -2.05
CA LYS A 104 -10.48 -14.70 -2.85
C LYS A 104 -9.68 -14.90 -4.13
N TRP A 105 -9.02 -13.89 -4.69
CA TRP A 105 -8.42 -13.99 -6.04
C TRP A 105 -6.95 -13.59 -6.10
N SER A 106 -6.57 -12.45 -5.51
CA SER A 106 -5.17 -11.99 -5.50
C SER A 106 -4.28 -12.80 -4.55
N PHE A 107 -4.79 -13.16 -3.36
CA PHE A 107 -4.04 -13.84 -2.30
C PHE A 107 -4.44 -15.30 -2.05
N ARG A 108 -5.19 -15.90 -2.98
CA ARG A 108 -5.69 -17.29 -2.85
C ARG A 108 -4.58 -18.32 -2.58
N LEU A 109 -3.34 -18.05 -3.03
CA LEU A 109 -2.19 -18.95 -2.82
C LEU A 109 -1.63 -18.93 -1.39
N HIS A 110 -1.85 -17.86 -0.61
CA HIS A 110 -1.21 -17.67 0.71
C HIS A 110 -2.19 -17.68 1.89
N HIS A 111 -3.50 -17.62 1.64
CA HIS A 111 -4.52 -17.58 2.70
C HIS A 111 -5.69 -18.50 2.38
N SER A 112 -6.05 -19.34 3.35
CA SER A 112 -7.19 -20.25 3.32
C SER A 112 -8.49 -19.45 3.31
N GLY A 113 -8.96 -19.02 2.14
CA GLY A 113 -10.34 -18.66 1.69
C GLY A 113 -11.41 -18.03 2.60
N HIS A 114 -11.16 -17.80 3.89
CA HIS A 114 -12.14 -17.44 4.91
C HIS A 114 -12.01 -15.95 5.26
N LEU A 115 -13.16 -15.29 5.42
CA LEU A 115 -13.26 -13.88 5.77
C LEU A 115 -12.85 -13.69 7.24
N ARG A 116 -11.58 -13.36 7.49
CA ARG A 116 -11.10 -13.03 8.84
C ARG A 116 -11.48 -11.58 9.16
N TRP A 117 -12.51 -11.38 9.99
CA TRP A 117 -12.97 -10.06 10.41
C TRP A 117 -11.86 -9.13 10.94
N GLY A 118 -10.86 -9.68 11.65
CA GLY A 118 -9.71 -8.91 12.11
C GLY A 118 -8.72 -8.46 11.01
N GLN A 119 -8.68 -9.13 9.86
CA GLN A 119 -7.92 -8.68 8.69
C GLN A 119 -8.71 -7.64 7.89
N PHE A 120 -10.04 -7.80 7.83
CA PHE A 120 -10.93 -6.84 7.20
C PHE A 120 -10.88 -5.48 7.90
N SER A 121 -10.93 -5.43 9.22
CA SER A 121 -10.84 -4.16 9.96
C SER A 121 -9.50 -3.45 9.74
N ARG A 122 -8.38 -4.19 9.70
CA ARG A 122 -7.07 -3.63 9.37
C ARG A 122 -7.02 -3.08 7.96
N PHE A 123 -7.57 -3.81 6.99
CA PHE A 123 -7.68 -3.34 5.61
C PHE A 123 -8.54 -2.08 5.51
N LEU A 124 -9.67 -2.03 6.23
CA LEU A 124 -10.53 -0.86 6.30
C LEU A 124 -9.82 0.36 6.89
N ILE A 125 -9.08 0.19 7.99
CA ILE A 125 -8.31 1.28 8.61
C ILE A 125 -7.27 1.84 7.64
N VAL A 126 -6.53 0.96 6.95
CA VAL A 126 -5.56 1.37 5.93
C VAL A 126 -6.26 2.07 4.77
N GLY A 127 -7.42 1.56 4.33
CA GLY A 127 -8.23 2.17 3.28
C GLY A 127 -8.70 3.57 3.65
N ILE A 128 -9.27 3.74 4.85
CA ILE A 128 -9.71 5.05 5.36
C ILE A 128 -8.53 6.01 5.42
N PHE A 129 -7.38 5.55 5.92
CA PHE A 129 -6.17 6.38 5.98
C PHE A 129 -5.70 6.80 4.59
N ALA A 130 -5.72 5.89 3.61
CA ALA A 130 -5.39 6.19 2.22
C ALA A 130 -6.37 7.21 1.60
N MET A 131 -7.66 7.10 1.91
CA MET A 131 -8.67 8.05 1.43
C MET A 131 -8.46 9.44 2.03
N LEU A 132 -8.20 9.52 3.33
CA LEU A 132 -7.88 10.79 4.01
C LEU A 132 -6.59 11.41 3.46
N LEU A 133 -5.55 10.59 3.25
CA LEU A 133 -4.30 11.06 2.66
C LEU A 133 -4.53 11.59 1.25
N ARG A 134 -5.31 10.89 0.41
CA ARG A 134 -5.66 11.36 -0.94
C ARG A 134 -6.40 12.70 -0.87
N GLY A 135 -7.40 12.82 -0.01
CA GLY A 135 -8.13 14.07 0.18
C GLY A 135 -7.24 15.22 0.67
N ALA A 136 -6.31 14.93 1.58
CA ALA A 136 -5.34 15.91 2.07
C ALA A 136 -4.35 16.35 0.99
N VAL A 137 -3.83 15.42 0.19
CA VAL A 137 -2.93 15.72 -0.94
C VAL A 137 -3.67 16.55 -1.99
N LEU A 138 -4.91 16.19 -2.32
CA LEU A 138 -5.74 16.91 -3.28
C LEU A 138 -6.03 18.33 -2.80
N ALA A 139 -6.49 18.49 -1.55
CA ALA A 139 -6.74 19.78 -0.94
C ALA A 139 -5.46 20.63 -0.90
N TRP A 140 -4.32 20.03 -0.57
CA TRP A 140 -3.03 20.71 -0.59
C TRP A 140 -2.65 21.17 -1.99
N LEU A 141 -2.82 20.33 -3.02
CA LEU A 141 -2.54 20.67 -4.42
C LEU A 141 -3.42 21.83 -4.92
N ILE A 142 -4.71 21.80 -4.57
CA ILE A 142 -5.66 22.84 -4.97
C ILE A 142 -5.37 24.15 -4.24
N TYR A 143 -5.20 24.11 -2.91
CA TYR A 143 -5.01 25.34 -2.12
C TYR A 143 -3.63 25.97 -2.24
N THR A 144 -2.57 25.17 -2.43
CA THR A 144 -1.20 25.71 -2.54
C THR A 144 -0.76 25.93 -3.97
N TRP A 145 -1.24 25.12 -4.91
CA TRP A 145 -0.79 25.16 -6.31
C TRP A 145 -1.85 25.69 -7.29
N ASN A 146 -3.07 26.03 -6.82
CA ASN A 146 -4.17 26.58 -7.63
C ASN A 146 -4.45 25.73 -8.89
N MET A 147 -4.23 24.42 -8.80
CA MET A 147 -4.37 23.53 -9.94
C MET A 147 -5.85 23.35 -10.26
N PRO A 148 -6.26 23.46 -11.55
CA PRO A 148 -7.66 23.31 -11.92
C PRO A 148 -8.20 21.94 -11.50
N THR A 149 -9.43 21.91 -11.00
CA THR A 149 -10.12 20.71 -10.48
C THR A 149 -10.25 19.58 -11.51
N GLU A 150 -10.08 19.90 -12.79
CA GLU A 150 -10.08 18.94 -13.90
C GLU A 150 -8.86 18.00 -13.90
N TRP A 151 -7.73 18.43 -13.28
CA TRP A 151 -6.43 17.73 -13.33
C TRP A 151 -5.94 17.21 -11.97
N ALA A 152 -6.66 17.51 -10.89
CA ALA A 152 -6.30 17.19 -9.51
C ALA A 152 -7.02 15.92 -9.04
#